data_AF-J9F284-F1
#
_entry.id   AF-J9F284-F1
#
_cell.length_a   1.000
_cell.length_b   1.000
_cell.length_c   1.000
_cell.angle_alpha   90.00
_cell.angle_beta   90.00
_cell.angle_gamma   90.00
#
_symmetry.space_group_name_H-M   'P 1'
#
loop_
_entity.id
_entity.type
_entity.pdbx_description
1 polymer ?
#
loop_
_entity_poly.entity_id
_entity_poly.type
_entity_poly.pdbx_seq_one_letter_code
_entity_poly.pdbx_strand_id
1 'polypeptide(L)'
;MALPGLESLLMYLIVPEDQTVYASSDDEGEAREDQNGWTGKEFLEEILHRLTGKKYDEVHGLVIAAADHAIVDVYRELFQAVIDEYDKDFVESGISDPVLENVLILLKSYGTTKDKLAILLECSNGVNSWKAFMMLGCFVEEIIPEMKDLNEHFIRDIREVYVPSWVERFEKNVVLNHPDNQINREYFSNLEADYLNENYSPALPDASSDLFLAAVFMFLRIFTLSMSKNYELLDELFDKVLSCTHIQSHYMEAFIMKLDEIYKFSNRQLPLNTLILVNSLKSKFYSLPQVFSPEYYLKLALGPLCYSLHISTSNMFNIGYVVLVLRNCLVSIENESIGRNQWTFFLEFLANFLICCEESTLCRVRVVCMDTFKLFLLKFEPVAQVLVIRKLFDMIRKDEIQLKFEAQLLAWIIDLFRSKLNYEVFRRELGFFWGDMVSIRYSYLSDGLQYYLSVFIFAQELALRRMNPELILNIYKHFLQPLQVS
;
A
#
# COMPACT_ATOMS: atom_id res chain seq x y z
N MET A 1 27.46 27.21 13.88
CA MET A 1 27.85 26.12 14.80
C MET A 1 27.65 24.85 14.00
N ALA A 2 28.76 24.25 13.54
CA ALA A 2 28.77 23.18 12.55
C ALA A 2 28.20 21.90 13.17
N LEU A 3 27.22 21.28 12.51
CA LEU A 3 26.62 20.01 12.93
C LEU A 3 27.54 18.84 12.51
N PRO A 4 28.08 18.06 13.46
CA PRO A 4 28.64 16.75 13.20
C PRO A 4 27.48 15.76 13.06
N GLY A 5 27.37 15.10 11.91
CA GLY A 5 26.22 14.21 11.61
C GLY A 5 26.12 13.78 10.15
N LEU A 6 26.91 14.40 9.27
CA LEU A 6 27.09 13.96 7.88
C LEU A 6 28.02 12.73 7.72
N GLU A 7 28.65 12.26 8.79
CA GLU A 7 29.62 11.16 8.73
C GLU A 7 28.99 9.76 8.85
N SER A 8 27.78 9.60 9.42
CA SER A 8 27.15 8.27 9.56
C SER A 8 26.40 7.80 8.31
N LEU A 9 26.22 8.67 7.31
CA LEU A 9 25.67 8.34 5.99
C LEU A 9 26.76 7.98 4.95
N LEU A 10 28.04 8.20 5.31
CA LEU A 10 29.19 7.88 4.46
C LEU A 10 29.74 6.47 4.66
N MET A 11 29.21 5.66 5.60
CA MET A 11 29.73 4.30 5.83
C MET A 11 29.35 3.27 4.76
N TYR A 12 28.44 3.61 3.84
CA TYR A 12 28.24 2.85 2.58
C TYR A 12 28.87 3.56 1.37
N LEU A 13 29.73 4.57 1.58
CA LEU A 13 30.29 5.44 0.54
C LEU A 13 31.80 5.73 0.72
N ILE A 14 32.58 4.80 1.31
CA ILE A 14 34.05 4.87 1.25
C ILE A 14 34.58 3.51 0.76
N VAL A 15 34.71 3.40 -0.57
CA VAL A 15 35.81 2.64 -1.17
C VAL A 15 37.10 3.27 -0.65
N PRO A 16 38.11 2.53 -0.16
CA PRO A 16 39.41 3.10 0.10
C PRO A 16 39.95 3.69 -1.21
N GLU A 17 40.04 5.02 -1.29
CA GLU A 17 40.94 5.70 -2.22
C GLU A 17 42.37 5.34 -1.84
N ASP A 18 42.83 4.18 -2.32
CA ASP A 18 44.23 3.86 -2.58
C ASP A 18 44.33 2.45 -3.17
N GLN A 19 43.88 2.29 -4.42
CA GLN A 19 44.63 1.50 -5.40
C GLN A 19 44.55 2.23 -6.73
N THR A 20 45.63 2.92 -7.05
CA THR A 20 45.98 3.37 -8.39
C THR A 20 45.86 2.18 -9.36
N VAL A 21 44.72 2.04 -10.02
CA VAL A 21 44.62 1.22 -11.22
C VAL A 21 45.41 1.95 -12.29
N TYR A 22 46.62 1.47 -12.54
CA TYR A 22 47.48 1.94 -13.62
C TYR A 22 46.72 1.83 -14.94
N ALA A 23 46.39 2.99 -15.51
CA ALA A 23 46.19 3.10 -16.94
C ALA A 23 47.56 3.07 -17.63
N SER A 24 47.66 2.23 -18.66
CA SER A 24 48.71 2.09 -19.67
C SER A 24 50.06 1.47 -19.25
N SER A 25 50.33 0.31 -19.84
CA SER A 25 51.47 0.19 -20.76
C SER A 25 51.16 -0.87 -21.80
N ASP A 26 51.27 -0.49 -23.08
CA ASP A 26 51.58 -1.42 -24.15
C ASP A 26 52.73 -2.32 -23.70
N ASP A 27 52.51 -3.62 -23.60
CA ASP A 27 53.58 -4.61 -23.52
C ASP A 27 53.21 -5.78 -24.43
N GLU A 28 53.87 -5.80 -25.59
CA GLU A 28 54.04 -7.01 -26.38
C GLU A 28 54.83 -8.02 -25.55
N GLY A 29 54.22 -9.15 -25.16
CA GLY A 29 55.03 -10.24 -24.64
C GLY A 29 54.28 -11.26 -23.76
N GLU A 30 54.19 -12.46 -24.32
CA GLU A 30 54.10 -13.74 -23.60
C GLU A 30 52.74 -14.11 -23.01
N ALA A 31 52.03 -14.92 -23.79
CA ALA A 31 51.02 -15.84 -23.33
C ALA A 31 51.50 -16.58 -22.07
N ARG A 32 50.90 -16.22 -20.93
CA ARG A 32 50.94 -17.07 -19.75
C ARG A 32 50.06 -18.28 -20.04
N GLU A 33 50.70 -19.44 -20.14
CA GLU A 33 50.05 -20.73 -20.32
C GLU A 33 49.05 -21.02 -19.21
N ASP A 34 47.83 -21.38 -19.63
CA ASP A 34 46.74 -21.87 -18.80
C ASP A 34 47.18 -23.03 -17.91
N GLN A 35 47.02 -22.92 -16.59
CA GLN A 35 47.20 -24.07 -15.70
C GLN A 35 45.94 -24.94 -15.59
N ASN A 36 44.77 -24.46 -16.04
CA ASN A 36 43.55 -25.24 -16.15
C ASN A 36 42.86 -24.88 -17.48
N GLY A 37 43.26 -25.52 -18.59
CA GLY A 37 42.69 -25.30 -19.92
C GLY A 37 41.25 -25.83 -20.06
N TRP A 38 40.33 -25.31 -19.25
CA TRP A 38 38.92 -25.63 -19.33
C TRP A 38 38.28 -24.82 -20.45
N THR A 39 37.44 -25.49 -21.25
CA THR A 39 36.51 -24.79 -22.13
C THR A 39 35.47 -24.05 -21.28
N GLY A 40 34.92 -22.93 -21.75
CA GLY A 40 33.89 -22.18 -21.01
C GLY A 40 32.72 -23.04 -20.56
N LYS A 41 32.37 -24.07 -21.34
CA LYS A 41 31.32 -25.05 -21.00
C LYS A 41 31.71 -25.98 -19.85
N GLU A 42 32.93 -26.50 -19.82
CA GLU A 42 33.44 -27.32 -18.71
C GLU A 42 33.52 -26.51 -17.42
N PHE A 43 33.91 -25.23 -17.52
CA PHE A 43 33.89 -24.30 -16.40
C PHE A 43 32.48 -24.09 -15.86
N LEU A 44 31.50 -23.81 -16.72
CA LEU A 44 30.10 -23.64 -16.31
C LEU A 44 29.52 -24.90 -15.66
N GLU A 45 29.77 -26.08 -16.23
CA GLU A 45 29.28 -27.36 -15.68
C GLU A 45 29.83 -27.63 -14.28
N GLU A 46 31.12 -27.36 -14.03
CA GLU A 46 31.71 -27.51 -12.71
C GLU A 46 31.13 -26.50 -11.71
N ILE A 47 30.94 -25.24 -12.09
CA ILE A 47 30.29 -24.24 -11.23
C ILE A 47 28.87 -24.69 -10.86
N LEU A 48 28.07 -25.13 -11.82
CA LEU A 48 26.70 -25.62 -11.58
C LEU A 48 26.68 -26.82 -10.62
N HIS A 49 27.64 -27.74 -10.77
CA HIS A 49 27.77 -28.89 -9.85
C HIS A 49 28.05 -28.43 -8.41
N ARG A 50 28.92 -27.43 -8.23
CA ARG A 50 29.28 -26.89 -6.90
C ARG A 50 28.18 -26.05 -6.28
N LEU A 51 27.45 -25.25 -7.08
CA LEU A 51 26.26 -24.52 -6.65
C LEU A 51 25.19 -25.48 -6.13
N THR A 52 24.89 -26.55 -6.87
CA THR A 52 23.91 -27.58 -6.45
C THR A 52 24.32 -28.25 -5.13
N GLY A 53 25.62 -28.38 -4.88
CA GLY A 53 26.17 -28.92 -3.63
C GLY A 53 26.29 -27.90 -2.48
N LYS A 54 25.81 -26.66 -2.64
CA LYS A 54 25.98 -25.53 -1.70
C LYS A 54 27.44 -25.26 -1.31
N LYS A 55 28.38 -25.48 -2.22
CA LYS A 55 29.83 -25.28 -2.00
C LYS A 55 30.27 -23.91 -2.50
N TYR A 56 29.71 -22.85 -1.91
CA TYR A 56 29.86 -21.49 -2.42
C TYR A 56 31.31 -20.96 -2.34
N ASP A 57 32.08 -21.34 -1.32
CA ASP A 57 33.51 -21.01 -1.21
C ASP A 57 34.34 -21.54 -2.39
N GLU A 58 34.02 -22.76 -2.84
CA GLU A 58 34.70 -23.37 -3.98
C GLU A 58 34.32 -22.69 -5.29
N VAL A 59 33.05 -22.28 -5.45
CA VAL A 59 32.57 -21.47 -6.59
C VAL A 59 33.31 -20.15 -6.64
N HIS A 60 33.40 -19.44 -5.52
CA HIS A 60 34.12 -18.17 -5.43
C HIS A 60 35.61 -18.33 -5.78
N GLY A 61 36.26 -19.39 -5.27
CA GLY A 61 37.64 -19.72 -5.63
C GLY A 61 37.84 -20.00 -7.13
N LEU A 62 36.91 -20.71 -7.77
CA LEU A 62 36.95 -21.00 -9.20
C LEU A 62 36.76 -19.74 -10.06
N VAL A 63 35.85 -18.85 -9.68
CA VAL A 63 35.61 -17.59 -10.41
C VAL A 63 36.82 -16.65 -10.32
N ILE A 64 37.49 -16.56 -9.16
CA ILE A 64 38.71 -15.75 -9.01
C ILE A 64 39.89 -16.33 -9.80
N ALA A 65 39.98 -17.66 -9.88
CA ALA A 65 41.08 -18.34 -10.55
C ALA A 65 40.89 -18.49 -12.07
N ALA A 66 39.70 -18.19 -12.59
CA ALA A 66 39.39 -18.31 -14.01
C ALA A 66 39.98 -17.16 -14.82
N ALA A 67 40.35 -17.45 -16.07
CA ALA A 67 40.76 -16.41 -17.02
C ALA A 67 39.53 -15.64 -17.54
N ASP A 68 39.66 -14.33 -17.75
CA ASP A 68 38.56 -13.44 -18.15
C ASP A 68 37.77 -13.96 -19.37
N HIS A 69 38.48 -14.50 -20.37
CA HIS A 69 37.85 -15.02 -21.60
C HIS A 69 36.92 -16.22 -21.32
N ALA A 70 37.28 -17.10 -20.38
CA ALA A 70 36.47 -18.25 -20.00
C ALA A 70 35.16 -17.83 -19.30
N ILE A 71 35.18 -16.72 -18.54
CA ILE A 71 33.99 -16.15 -17.90
C ILE A 71 33.12 -15.44 -18.94
N VAL A 72 33.73 -14.64 -19.84
CA VAL A 72 32.99 -13.88 -20.86
C VAL A 72 32.20 -14.81 -21.79
N ASP A 73 32.77 -15.97 -22.15
CA ASP A 73 32.13 -16.95 -23.03
C ASP A 73 30.84 -17.58 -22.47
N VAL A 74 30.69 -17.62 -21.14
CA VAL A 74 29.52 -18.21 -20.44
C VAL A 74 28.85 -17.23 -19.48
N TYR A 75 29.12 -15.94 -19.64
CA TYR A 75 28.77 -14.90 -18.68
C TYR A 75 27.27 -14.91 -18.32
N ARG A 76 26.40 -15.02 -19.33
CA ARG A 76 24.95 -14.96 -19.15
C ARG A 76 24.43 -16.14 -18.34
N GLU A 77 24.80 -17.35 -18.74
CA GLU A 77 24.39 -18.59 -18.07
C GLU A 77 24.94 -18.67 -16.65
N LEU A 78 26.20 -18.25 -16.46
CA LEU A 78 26.84 -18.20 -15.14
C LEU A 78 26.14 -17.20 -14.22
N PHE A 79 25.89 -15.98 -14.69
CA PHE A 79 25.21 -14.96 -13.90
C PHE A 79 23.80 -15.41 -13.51
N GLN A 80 23.02 -15.96 -14.46
CA GLN A 80 21.69 -16.52 -14.19
C GLN A 80 21.75 -17.62 -13.12
N ALA A 81 22.68 -18.56 -13.24
CA ALA A 81 22.80 -19.67 -12.29
C ALA A 81 23.13 -19.20 -10.87
N VAL A 82 24.03 -18.21 -10.74
CA VAL A 82 24.41 -17.69 -9.42
C VAL A 82 23.29 -16.87 -8.82
N ILE A 83 22.56 -16.03 -9.59
CA ILE A 83 21.44 -15.25 -9.04
C ILE A 83 20.26 -16.14 -8.66
N ASP A 84 20.00 -17.21 -9.42
CA ASP A 84 18.93 -18.16 -9.11
C ASP A 84 19.23 -18.93 -7.81
N GLU A 85 20.48 -19.39 -7.62
CA GLU A 85 20.87 -20.04 -6.37
C GLU A 85 20.87 -19.04 -5.20
N TYR A 86 21.29 -17.79 -5.42
CA TYR A 86 21.20 -16.72 -4.41
C TYR A 86 19.76 -16.44 -3.98
N ASP A 87 18.84 -16.31 -4.94
CA ASP A 87 17.43 -16.10 -4.67
C ASP A 87 16.81 -17.27 -3.91
N LYS A 88 17.10 -18.49 -4.36
CA LYS A 88 16.62 -19.73 -3.74
C LYS A 88 17.15 -19.90 -2.32
N ASP A 89 18.44 -19.69 -2.10
CA ASP A 89 19.05 -19.83 -0.77
C ASP A 89 18.44 -18.82 0.21
N PHE A 90 18.21 -17.57 -0.22
CA PHE A 90 17.52 -16.57 0.59
C PHE A 90 16.07 -16.96 0.89
N VAL A 91 15.32 -17.50 -0.07
CA VAL A 91 13.94 -17.97 0.15
C VAL A 91 13.89 -19.15 1.12
N GLU A 92 14.89 -20.04 1.10
CA GLU A 92 14.98 -21.19 2.01
C GLU A 92 15.40 -20.81 3.44
N SER A 93 16.39 -19.91 3.58
CA SER A 93 17.06 -19.65 4.86
C SER A 93 16.64 -18.32 5.52
N GLY A 94 16.10 -17.38 4.73
CA GLY A 94 15.83 -16.00 5.15
C GLY A 94 17.07 -15.12 5.31
N ILE A 95 18.27 -15.64 5.03
CA ILE A 95 19.55 -14.93 5.19
C ILE A 95 20.38 -15.16 3.91
N SER A 96 20.94 -14.09 3.35
CA SER A 96 21.81 -14.21 2.17
C SER A 96 23.19 -14.74 2.55
N ASP A 97 23.67 -15.75 1.83
CA ASP A 97 25.05 -16.20 1.96
C ASP A 97 26.02 -15.12 1.41
N PRO A 98 26.97 -14.63 2.24
CA PRO A 98 27.86 -13.54 1.84
C PRO A 98 28.83 -13.96 0.73
N VAL A 99 29.11 -15.25 0.56
CA VAL A 99 30.01 -15.75 -0.49
C VAL A 99 29.32 -15.70 -1.84
N LEU A 100 28.04 -16.09 -1.92
CA LEU A 100 27.26 -15.93 -3.15
C LEU A 100 27.09 -14.45 -3.53
N GLU A 101 26.88 -13.57 -2.55
CA GLU A 101 26.82 -12.12 -2.78
C GLU A 101 28.13 -11.59 -3.36
N ASN A 102 29.28 -12.02 -2.81
CA ASN A 102 30.59 -11.68 -3.35
C ASN A 102 30.81 -12.21 -4.78
N VAL A 103 30.34 -13.43 -5.09
CA VAL A 103 30.41 -13.97 -6.46
C VAL A 103 29.59 -13.10 -7.42
N LEU A 104 28.39 -12.67 -7.06
CA LEU A 104 27.58 -11.78 -7.90
C LEU A 104 28.25 -10.42 -8.11
N ILE A 105 28.85 -9.85 -7.06
CA ILE A 105 29.62 -8.60 -7.14
C ILE A 105 30.83 -8.77 -8.08
N LEU A 106 31.52 -9.90 -8.02
CA LEU A 106 32.61 -10.23 -8.94
C LEU A 106 32.12 -10.37 -10.37
N LEU A 107 31.04 -11.13 -10.62
CA LEU A 107 30.51 -11.33 -11.97
C LEU A 107 30.08 -10.00 -12.62
N LYS A 108 29.68 -9.00 -11.83
CA LYS A 108 29.33 -7.68 -12.34
C LYS A 108 30.47 -6.97 -13.08
N SER A 109 31.74 -7.26 -12.78
CA SER A 109 32.87 -6.64 -13.50
C SER A 109 33.04 -7.19 -14.93
N TYR A 110 32.44 -8.34 -15.23
CA TYR A 110 32.55 -9.03 -16.52
C TYR A 110 31.38 -8.72 -17.46
N GLY A 111 31.58 -8.97 -18.76
CA GLY A 111 30.59 -8.75 -19.81
C GLY A 111 30.52 -7.29 -20.29
N THR A 112 29.94 -7.11 -21.48
CA THR A 112 29.70 -5.75 -22.02
C THR A 112 28.47 -5.12 -21.36
N THR A 113 28.34 -3.79 -21.36
CA THR A 113 27.14 -3.08 -20.89
C THR A 113 25.85 -3.66 -21.48
N LYS A 114 25.89 -4.07 -22.75
CA LYS A 114 24.77 -4.72 -23.44
C LYS A 114 24.43 -6.09 -22.85
N ASP A 115 25.44 -6.91 -22.56
CA ASP A 115 25.24 -8.24 -21.99
C ASP A 115 24.74 -8.15 -20.56
N LYS A 116 25.29 -7.22 -19.77
CA LYS A 116 24.83 -6.91 -18.41
C LYS A 116 23.36 -6.51 -18.40
N LEU A 117 22.92 -5.59 -19.28
CA LEU A 117 21.51 -5.19 -19.28
C LEU A 117 20.58 -6.32 -19.72
N ALA A 118 20.96 -7.07 -20.75
CA ALA A 118 20.14 -8.17 -21.24
C ALA A 118 19.91 -9.23 -20.15
N ILE A 119 20.97 -9.63 -19.44
CA ILE A 119 20.83 -10.60 -18.35
C ILE A 119 20.03 -10.04 -17.18
N LEU A 120 20.17 -8.75 -16.84
CA LEU A 120 19.36 -8.13 -15.78
C LEU A 120 17.87 -8.11 -16.11
N LEU A 121 17.49 -7.85 -17.36
CA LEU A 121 16.11 -7.91 -17.84
C LEU A 121 15.55 -9.35 -17.80
N GLU A 122 16.37 -10.34 -18.17
CA GLU A 122 16.01 -11.76 -18.12
C GLU A 122 15.81 -12.23 -16.67
N CYS A 123 16.79 -11.99 -15.79
CA CYS A 123 16.77 -12.36 -14.37
C CYS A 123 15.66 -11.66 -13.58
N SER A 124 15.37 -10.39 -13.91
CA SER A 124 14.33 -9.57 -13.27
C SER A 124 12.98 -10.29 -13.16
N ASN A 125 12.63 -11.06 -14.19
CA ASN A 125 11.37 -11.78 -14.25
C ASN A 125 11.40 -13.13 -13.49
N GLY A 126 12.59 -13.68 -13.24
CA GLY A 126 12.79 -15.01 -12.66
C GLY A 126 13.00 -15.02 -11.15
N VAL A 127 13.61 -13.97 -10.58
CA VAL A 127 13.85 -13.90 -9.11
C VAL A 127 12.52 -13.78 -8.35
N ASN A 128 12.46 -14.24 -7.10
CA ASN A 128 11.27 -14.23 -6.25
C ASN A 128 11.42 -13.33 -5.02
N SER A 129 12.61 -13.28 -4.42
CA SER A 129 12.88 -12.49 -3.22
C SER A 129 13.12 -11.01 -3.51
N TRP A 130 12.75 -10.15 -2.56
CA TRP A 130 13.09 -8.72 -2.61
C TRP A 130 14.59 -8.47 -2.52
N LYS A 131 15.35 -9.35 -1.87
CA LYS A 131 16.81 -9.24 -1.74
C LYS A 131 17.51 -9.44 -3.08
N ALA A 132 17.18 -10.51 -3.81
CA ALA A 132 17.71 -10.74 -5.17
C ALA A 132 17.25 -9.63 -6.13
N PHE A 133 16.00 -9.21 -6.04
CA PHE A 133 15.47 -8.12 -6.86
C PHE A 133 16.20 -6.80 -6.61
N MET A 134 16.50 -6.49 -5.35
CA MET A 134 17.33 -5.34 -4.96
C MET A 134 18.76 -5.42 -5.52
N MET A 135 19.38 -6.60 -5.48
CA MET A 135 20.72 -6.82 -6.03
C MET A 135 20.76 -6.48 -7.53
N LEU A 136 19.76 -6.94 -8.29
CA LEU A 136 19.63 -6.59 -9.71
C LEU A 136 19.44 -5.07 -9.91
N GLY A 137 18.65 -4.43 -9.05
CA GLY A 137 18.45 -2.97 -9.06
C GLY A 137 19.74 -2.19 -8.81
N CYS A 138 20.55 -2.58 -7.82
CA CYS A 138 21.87 -1.99 -7.57
C CYS A 138 22.77 -2.08 -8.82
N PHE A 139 22.75 -3.22 -9.51
CA PHE A 139 23.54 -3.38 -10.73
C PHE A 139 23.04 -2.46 -11.86
N VAL A 140 21.73 -2.32 -12.05
CA VAL A 140 21.20 -1.35 -13.03
C VAL A 140 21.58 0.08 -12.68
N GLU A 141 21.47 0.46 -11.41
CA GLU A 141 21.85 1.79 -10.93
C GLU A 141 23.30 2.15 -11.27
N GLU A 142 24.22 1.19 -11.10
CA GLU A 142 25.65 1.41 -11.38
C GLU A 142 25.98 1.39 -12.87
N ILE A 143 25.23 0.64 -13.69
CA ILE A 143 25.45 0.59 -15.14
C ILE A 143 24.96 1.88 -15.82
N ILE A 144 23.90 2.53 -15.31
CA ILE A 144 23.34 3.74 -15.93
C ILE A 144 24.40 4.85 -16.14
N PRO A 145 25.24 5.22 -15.15
CA PRO A 145 26.33 6.20 -15.33
C PRO A 145 27.40 5.80 -16.35
N GLU A 146 27.62 4.51 -16.60
CA GLU A 146 28.61 4.03 -17.58
C GLU A 146 28.15 4.29 -19.03
N MET A 147 26.84 4.52 -19.25
CA MET A 147 26.25 4.75 -20.56
C MET A 147 26.56 6.17 -21.05
N LYS A 148 27.44 6.29 -22.05
CA LYS A 148 27.93 7.58 -22.56
C LYS A 148 26.89 8.38 -23.36
N ASP A 149 25.86 7.74 -23.90
CA ASP A 149 24.78 8.41 -24.64
C ASP A 149 23.40 7.96 -24.12
N LEU A 150 22.68 8.89 -23.49
CA LEU A 150 21.37 8.63 -22.88
C LEU A 150 20.25 8.36 -23.91
N ASN A 151 20.56 8.49 -25.21
CA ASN A 151 19.68 8.16 -26.32
C ASN A 151 19.90 6.75 -26.88
N GLU A 152 20.84 5.98 -26.32
CA GLU A 152 21.01 4.58 -26.72
C GLU A 152 19.75 3.75 -26.45
N HIS A 153 19.51 2.78 -27.32
CA HIS A 153 18.43 1.79 -27.23
C HIS A 153 18.29 1.20 -25.80
N PHE A 154 19.39 1.08 -25.07
CA PHE A 154 19.46 0.51 -23.73
C PHE A 154 18.78 1.34 -22.64
N ILE A 155 18.93 2.67 -22.65
CA ILE A 155 18.22 3.52 -21.69
C ILE A 155 16.73 3.53 -22.00
N ARG A 156 16.37 3.44 -23.28
CA ARG A 156 14.98 3.26 -23.68
C ARG A 156 14.43 1.95 -23.11
N ASP A 157 15.15 0.83 -23.21
CA ASP A 157 14.70 -0.45 -22.63
C ASP A 157 14.55 -0.39 -21.10
N ILE A 158 15.43 0.34 -20.40
CA ILE A 158 15.26 0.59 -18.96
C ILE A 158 13.95 1.36 -18.70
N ARG A 159 13.68 2.42 -19.45
CA ARG A 159 12.50 3.27 -19.27
C ARG A 159 11.19 2.59 -19.67
N GLU A 160 11.21 1.80 -20.73
CA GLU A 160 10.02 1.24 -21.39
C GLU A 160 9.74 -0.21 -20.98
N VAL A 161 10.72 -0.93 -20.44
CA VAL A 161 10.57 -2.35 -20.07
C VAL A 161 10.90 -2.58 -18.60
N TYR A 162 12.10 -2.19 -18.15
CA TYR A 162 12.56 -2.50 -16.79
C TYR A 162 11.77 -1.73 -15.71
N VAL A 163 11.71 -0.41 -15.80
CA VAL A 163 11.00 0.41 -14.80
C VAL A 163 9.51 0.02 -14.70
N PRO A 164 8.75 -0.18 -15.81
CA PRO A 164 7.39 -0.70 -15.73
C PRO A 164 7.27 -2.07 -15.06
N SER A 165 8.21 -3.00 -15.31
CA SER A 165 8.14 -4.35 -14.73
C SER A 165 8.26 -4.35 -13.21
N TRP A 166 8.94 -3.35 -12.62
CA TRP A 166 8.98 -3.17 -11.17
C TRP A 166 7.61 -2.88 -10.59
N VAL A 167 6.83 -1.98 -11.19
CA VAL A 167 5.49 -1.63 -10.72
C VAL A 167 4.57 -2.85 -10.80
N GLU A 168 4.58 -3.56 -11.94
CA GLU A 168 3.79 -4.80 -12.09
C GLU A 168 4.15 -5.84 -11.02
N ARG A 169 5.45 -5.97 -10.70
CA ARG A 169 5.93 -6.88 -9.67
C ARG A 169 5.51 -6.43 -8.27
N PHE A 170 5.59 -5.14 -7.97
CA PHE A 170 5.10 -4.59 -6.71
C PHE A 170 3.61 -4.88 -6.53
N GLU A 171 2.80 -4.61 -7.55
CA GLU A 171 1.34 -4.88 -7.54
C GLU A 171 1.04 -6.36 -7.26
N LYS A 172 1.73 -7.29 -7.93
CA LYS A 172 1.55 -8.74 -7.72
C LYS A 172 1.86 -9.21 -6.29
N ASN A 173 2.71 -8.48 -5.58
CA ASN A 173 3.17 -8.83 -4.23
C ASN A 173 2.48 -8.01 -3.13
N VAL A 174 1.47 -7.19 -3.47
CA VAL A 174 0.67 -6.47 -2.47
C VAL A 174 -0.05 -7.49 -1.59
N VAL A 175 0.32 -7.50 -0.31
CA VAL A 175 -0.30 -8.36 0.69
C VAL A 175 -1.61 -7.72 1.16
N LEU A 176 -2.71 -8.50 1.17
CA LEU A 176 -4.01 -7.98 1.59
C LEU A 176 -4.15 -7.85 3.12
N ASN A 177 -3.47 -8.71 3.89
CA ASN A 177 -3.50 -8.76 5.36
C ASN A 177 -2.20 -9.39 5.88
N HIS A 178 -1.77 -9.08 7.11
CA HIS A 178 -0.65 -9.81 7.70
C HIS A 178 -0.97 -11.31 7.82
N PRO A 179 0.02 -12.22 7.68
CA PRO A 179 -0.17 -13.64 7.93
C PRO A 179 -0.63 -13.94 9.37
N ASP A 180 -0.21 -13.10 10.33
CA ASP A 180 -0.58 -13.23 11.74
C ASP A 180 -1.90 -12.51 12.05
N ASN A 181 -2.90 -13.30 12.47
CA ASN A 181 -4.21 -12.82 12.89
C ASN A 181 -4.19 -11.90 14.12
N GLN A 182 -3.23 -12.06 15.02
CA GLN A 182 -3.09 -11.17 16.18
C GLN A 182 -2.62 -9.79 15.75
N ILE A 183 -1.64 -9.71 14.85
CA ILE A 183 -1.19 -8.44 14.27
C ILE A 183 -2.36 -7.75 13.55
N ASN A 184 -3.16 -8.49 12.78
CA ASN A 184 -4.34 -7.93 12.10
C ASN A 184 -5.40 -7.37 13.08
N ARG A 185 -5.49 -7.91 14.31
CA ARG A 185 -6.43 -7.42 15.33
C ARG A 185 -5.98 -6.12 15.98
N GLU A 186 -4.68 -5.96 16.17
CA GLU A 186 -4.07 -4.80 16.83
C GLU A 186 -3.61 -3.72 15.83
N TYR A 187 -3.67 -4.03 14.53
CA TYR A 187 -3.16 -3.19 13.45
C TYR A 187 -3.57 -1.72 13.58
N PHE A 188 -4.87 -1.42 13.71
CA PHE A 188 -5.33 -0.04 13.72
C PHE A 188 -4.83 0.73 14.95
N SER A 189 -4.77 0.07 16.11
CA SER A 189 -4.20 0.67 17.33
C SER A 189 -2.72 1.00 17.16
N ASN A 190 -1.97 0.10 16.52
CA ASN A 190 -0.55 0.31 16.22
C ASN A 190 -0.35 1.42 15.19
N LEU A 191 -1.21 1.50 14.18
CA LEU A 191 -1.22 2.56 13.17
C LEU A 191 -1.49 3.93 13.81
N GLU A 192 -2.55 4.05 14.63
CA GLU A 192 -2.84 5.29 15.37
C GLU A 192 -1.66 5.67 16.27
N ALA A 193 -1.07 4.71 16.99
CA ALA A 193 0.07 4.97 17.85
C ALA A 193 1.31 5.45 17.09
N ASP A 194 1.58 4.91 15.89
CA ASP A 194 2.73 5.33 15.08
C ASP A 194 2.53 6.77 14.55
N TYR A 195 1.37 7.07 13.96
CA TYR A 195 1.15 8.34 13.27
C TYR A 195 0.73 9.50 14.17
N LEU A 196 0.19 9.25 15.37
CA LEU A 196 -0.29 10.31 16.27
C LEU A 196 0.61 10.56 17.49
N ASN A 197 1.64 9.75 17.73
CA ASN A 197 2.54 9.94 18.87
C ASN A 197 3.58 11.03 18.60
N GLU A 198 3.61 12.06 19.46
CA GLU A 198 4.50 13.22 19.36
C GLU A 198 5.96 12.94 19.73
N ASN A 199 6.26 11.81 20.39
CA ASN A 199 7.61 11.47 20.89
C ASN A 199 8.54 10.87 19.81
N TYR A 200 8.43 11.33 18.57
CA TYR A 200 9.20 10.80 17.46
C TYR A 200 10.65 11.31 17.47
N SER A 201 11.61 10.37 17.44
CA SER A 201 13.02 10.66 17.18
C SER A 201 13.29 10.41 15.69
N PRO A 202 13.84 11.40 14.94
CA PRO A 202 14.08 11.30 13.51
C PRO A 202 15.38 10.53 13.22
N ALA A 203 15.49 9.31 13.73
CA ALA A 203 16.51 8.41 13.20
C ALA A 203 16.07 8.02 11.79
N LEU A 204 16.89 8.37 10.80
CA LEU A 204 16.71 7.91 9.41
C LEU A 204 16.61 6.38 9.44
N PRO A 205 15.67 5.80 8.67
CA PRO A 205 15.47 4.36 8.67
C PRO A 205 16.75 3.60 8.32
N ASP A 206 17.00 2.52 9.03
CA ASP A 206 17.89 1.48 8.53
C ASP A 206 17.14 0.70 7.45
N ALA A 207 17.42 1.02 6.19
CA ALA A 207 16.81 0.40 5.01
C ALA A 207 17.01 -1.14 4.97
N SER A 208 17.86 -1.70 5.83
CA SER A 208 18.02 -3.15 5.99
C SER A 208 16.84 -3.85 6.69
N SER A 209 15.95 -3.10 7.35
CA SER A 209 14.85 -3.67 8.13
C SER A 209 13.56 -3.98 7.34
N ASP A 210 13.34 -3.32 6.21
CA ASP A 210 12.20 -3.57 5.31
C ASP A 210 12.65 -3.63 3.84
N LEU A 211 12.83 -4.85 3.33
CA LEU A 211 13.31 -5.11 1.98
C LEU A 211 12.35 -4.62 0.88
N PHE A 212 11.05 -4.58 1.17
CA PHE A 212 10.07 -4.08 0.19
C PHE A 212 10.21 -2.57 0.03
N LEU A 213 10.28 -1.83 1.14
CA LEU A 213 10.47 -0.37 1.09
C LEU A 213 11.85 -0.01 0.50
N ALA A 214 12.89 -0.78 0.80
CA ALA A 214 14.19 -0.64 0.15
C ALA A 214 14.08 -0.78 -1.38
N ALA A 215 13.31 -1.76 -1.86
CA ALA A 215 12.99 -1.93 -3.29
C ALA A 215 12.26 -0.73 -3.87
N VAL A 216 11.28 -0.17 -3.17
CA VAL A 216 10.59 1.05 -3.62
C VAL A 216 11.56 2.23 -3.75
N PHE A 217 12.47 2.43 -2.80
CA PHE A 217 13.48 3.49 -2.91
C PHE A 217 14.47 3.25 -4.05
N MET A 218 14.89 2.00 -4.27
CA MET A 218 15.75 1.64 -5.40
C MET A 218 15.05 1.94 -6.73
N PHE A 219 13.76 1.58 -6.85
CA PHE A 219 12.94 1.95 -8.00
C PHE A 219 12.94 3.46 -8.25
N LEU A 220 12.70 4.28 -7.23
CA LEU A 220 12.70 5.75 -7.38
C LEU A 220 14.08 6.29 -7.82
N ARG A 221 15.17 5.68 -7.34
CA ARG A 221 16.54 6.03 -7.77
C ARG A 221 16.75 5.71 -9.25
N ILE A 222 16.42 4.49 -9.67
CA ILE A 222 16.54 4.06 -11.07
C ILE A 222 15.63 4.89 -11.98
N PHE A 223 14.40 5.19 -11.56
CA PHE A 223 13.48 6.08 -12.28
C PHE A 223 14.11 7.47 -12.53
N THR A 224 14.74 8.03 -11.48
CA THR A 224 15.39 9.35 -11.55
C THR A 224 16.65 9.31 -12.41
N LEU A 225 17.53 8.34 -12.21
CA LEU A 225 18.80 8.19 -12.94
C LEU A 225 18.57 7.91 -14.43
N SER A 226 17.58 7.08 -14.74
CA SER A 226 17.17 6.83 -16.12
C SER A 226 16.50 8.05 -16.76
N MET A 227 16.21 9.13 -16.03
CA MET A 227 15.47 10.30 -16.53
C MET A 227 14.10 9.92 -17.13
N SER A 228 13.44 8.94 -16.52
CA SER A 228 12.10 8.52 -16.96
C SER A 228 11.10 9.66 -16.78
N LYS A 229 10.16 9.76 -17.73
CA LYS A 229 9.06 10.73 -17.72
C LYS A 229 7.69 10.05 -17.63
N ASN A 230 7.67 8.74 -17.39
CA ASN A 230 6.44 8.00 -17.25
C ASN A 230 5.90 8.16 -15.82
N TYR A 231 5.37 9.34 -15.52
CA TYR A 231 4.83 9.66 -14.20
C TYR A 231 3.55 8.89 -13.86
N GLU A 232 2.86 8.32 -14.86
CA GLU A 232 1.71 7.44 -14.63
C GLU A 232 2.15 6.21 -13.80
N LEU A 233 3.37 5.72 -13.98
CA LEU A 233 3.93 4.64 -13.15
C LEU A 233 4.13 5.06 -11.69
N LEU A 234 4.46 6.33 -11.44
CA LEU A 234 4.59 6.84 -10.07
C LEU A 234 3.21 6.97 -9.42
N ASP A 235 2.21 7.40 -10.19
CA ASP A 235 0.82 7.46 -9.75
C ASP A 235 0.31 6.03 -9.44
N GLU A 236 0.61 5.03 -10.28
CA GLU A 236 0.28 3.61 -10.02
C GLU A 236 0.97 3.03 -8.79
N LEU A 237 2.29 3.28 -8.64
CA LEU A 237 3.01 2.91 -7.43
C LEU A 237 2.36 3.52 -6.19
N PHE A 238 1.98 4.80 -6.25
CA PHE A 238 1.42 5.50 -5.12
C PHE A 238 0.00 5.01 -4.76
N ASP A 239 -0.83 4.83 -5.78
CA ASP A 239 -2.25 4.54 -5.62
C ASP A 239 -2.54 3.05 -5.44
N LYS A 240 -1.87 2.16 -6.18
CA LYS A 240 -2.22 0.73 -6.20
C LYS A 240 -1.34 -0.11 -5.30
N VAL A 241 -0.08 0.28 -5.15
CA VAL A 241 0.90 -0.47 -4.36
C VAL A 241 0.96 0.10 -2.95
N LEU A 242 1.43 1.34 -2.81
CA LEU A 242 1.79 1.89 -1.51
C LEU A 242 0.57 2.13 -0.62
N SER A 243 -0.53 2.61 -1.20
CA SER A 243 -1.79 2.78 -0.46
C SER A 243 -2.29 1.48 0.17
N CYS A 244 -1.96 0.34 -0.45
CA CYS A 244 -2.35 -0.99 -0.06
C CYS A 244 -1.26 -1.74 0.72
N THR A 245 -0.22 -1.06 1.21
CA THR A 245 0.85 -1.66 2.03
C THR A 245 0.95 -0.99 3.38
N HIS A 246 1.35 -1.74 4.41
CA HIS A 246 1.69 -1.13 5.69
C HIS A 246 3.03 -0.41 5.58
N ILE A 247 2.99 0.91 5.71
CA ILE A 247 4.14 1.79 5.72
C ILE A 247 4.21 2.47 7.08
N GLN A 248 5.31 2.25 7.79
CA GLN A 248 5.59 2.98 9.02
C GLN A 248 5.86 4.44 8.68
N SER A 249 5.41 5.32 9.54
CA SER A 249 5.35 6.76 9.30
C SER A 249 6.70 7.42 8.97
N HIS A 250 7.81 6.91 9.50
CA HIS A 250 9.15 7.43 9.21
C HIS A 250 9.63 7.10 7.79
N TYR A 251 9.20 5.97 7.22
CA TYR A 251 9.43 5.67 5.82
C TYR A 251 8.51 6.49 4.92
N MET A 252 7.26 6.73 5.35
CA MET A 252 6.30 7.55 4.61
C MET A 252 6.84 8.96 4.37
N GLU A 253 7.41 9.60 5.39
CA GLU A 253 7.98 10.94 5.26
C GLU A 253 9.10 10.99 4.22
N ALA A 254 10.07 10.08 4.31
CA ALA A 254 11.17 9.98 3.36
C ALA A 254 10.68 9.72 1.92
N PHE A 255 9.66 8.87 1.77
CA PHE A 255 9.07 8.55 0.49
C PHE A 255 8.36 9.77 -0.14
N ILE A 256 7.51 10.48 0.63
CA ILE A 256 6.80 11.66 0.15
C ILE A 256 7.78 12.78 -0.21
N MET A 257 8.85 12.99 0.57
CA MET A 257 9.91 13.94 0.21
C MET A 257 10.56 13.57 -1.12
N LYS A 258 10.87 12.29 -1.34
CA LYS A 258 11.53 11.86 -2.57
C LYS A 258 10.63 12.00 -3.80
N LEU A 259 9.34 11.66 -3.67
CA LEU A 259 8.38 11.90 -4.74
C LEU A 259 8.26 13.40 -5.05
N ASP A 260 8.10 14.25 -4.04
CA ASP A 260 7.99 15.70 -4.24
C ASP A 260 9.18 16.29 -5.01
N GLU A 261 10.40 15.83 -4.73
CA GLU A 261 11.60 16.17 -5.52
C GLU A 261 11.45 15.79 -7.01
N ILE A 262 10.99 14.56 -7.29
CA ILE A 262 10.82 14.04 -8.66
C ILE A 262 9.73 14.85 -9.40
N TYR A 263 8.59 15.12 -8.76
CA TYR A 263 7.50 15.89 -9.37
C TYR A 263 7.94 17.35 -9.62
N LYS A 264 8.66 17.98 -8.69
CA LYS A 264 9.22 19.34 -8.87
C LYS A 264 10.15 19.42 -10.07
N PHE A 265 11.03 18.44 -10.27
CA PHE A 265 11.91 18.38 -11.44
C PHE A 265 11.13 18.34 -12.76
N SER A 266 9.90 17.81 -12.73
CA SER A 266 9.01 17.69 -13.89
C SER A 266 8.03 18.85 -14.07
N ASN A 267 8.11 19.92 -13.25
CA ASN A 267 7.12 21.00 -13.18
C ASN A 267 5.68 20.50 -12.93
N ARG A 268 5.53 19.37 -12.23
CA ARG A 268 4.23 18.84 -11.78
C ARG A 268 4.07 19.05 -10.28
N GLN A 269 2.82 19.10 -9.83
CA GLN A 269 2.51 19.09 -8.39
C GLN A 269 2.27 17.66 -7.94
N LEU A 270 2.71 17.35 -6.72
CA LEU A 270 2.41 16.08 -6.08
C LEU A 270 0.88 15.94 -5.91
N PRO A 271 0.27 14.86 -6.43
CA PRO A 271 -1.18 14.70 -6.42
C PRO A 271 -1.70 14.51 -5.00
N LEU A 272 -2.76 15.23 -4.61
CA LEU A 272 -3.35 15.09 -3.29
C LEU A 272 -3.97 13.69 -3.12
N ASN A 273 -3.31 12.83 -2.36
CA ASN A 273 -3.71 11.45 -2.05
C ASN A 273 -3.89 11.25 -0.54
N THR A 274 -4.64 10.23 -0.13
CA THR A 274 -4.78 9.76 1.25
C THR A 274 -3.42 9.60 1.97
N LEU A 275 -2.39 9.05 1.33
CA LEU A 275 -1.07 8.89 1.95
C LEU A 275 -0.40 10.23 2.28
N ILE A 276 -0.65 11.28 1.49
CA ILE A 276 -0.18 12.65 1.81
C ILE A 276 -0.91 13.18 3.03
N LEU A 277 -2.23 12.98 3.09
CA LEU A 277 -3.04 13.38 4.24
C LEU A 277 -2.56 12.64 5.51
N VAL A 278 -2.31 11.34 5.42
CA VAL A 278 -1.74 10.54 6.52
C VAL A 278 -0.39 11.08 6.95
N ASN A 279 0.53 11.31 6.01
CA ASN A 279 1.86 11.83 6.31
C ASN A 279 1.80 13.19 7.02
N SER A 280 0.85 14.05 6.65
CA SER A 280 0.65 15.37 7.27
C SER A 280 0.17 15.32 8.73
N LEU A 281 -0.33 14.17 9.20
CA LEU A 281 -0.71 14.01 10.61
C LEU A 281 0.51 13.94 11.52
N LYS A 282 1.62 13.34 11.03
CA LYS A 282 2.86 13.15 11.79
C LYS A 282 3.91 14.20 11.47
N SER A 283 4.14 14.43 10.18
CA SER A 283 5.10 15.43 9.72
C SER A 283 4.41 16.79 9.67
N LYS A 284 5.12 17.86 10.03
CA LYS A 284 4.68 19.25 9.78
C LYS A 284 4.79 19.58 8.29
N PHE A 285 4.33 18.68 7.42
CA PHE A 285 4.49 18.81 5.98
C PHE A 285 3.70 20.01 5.49
N TYR A 286 4.41 20.95 4.87
CA TYR A 286 3.92 22.26 4.46
C TYR A 286 3.03 22.24 3.20
N SER A 287 2.66 21.07 2.67
CA SER A 287 1.94 20.95 1.40
C SER A 287 0.43 21.15 1.52
N LEU A 288 -0.14 20.99 2.71
CA LEU A 288 -1.55 21.29 2.95
C LEU A 288 -1.71 22.75 3.41
N PRO A 289 -2.65 23.51 2.83
CA PRO A 289 -2.96 24.85 3.33
C PRO A 289 -3.30 24.77 4.81
N GLN A 290 -2.71 25.63 5.64
CA GLN A 290 -3.11 25.78 7.04
C GLN A 290 -4.49 26.42 7.07
N VAL A 291 -5.54 25.60 7.00
CA VAL A 291 -6.91 26.10 7.05
C VAL A 291 -7.42 26.05 8.48
N PHE A 292 -7.84 27.20 8.99
CA PHE A 292 -8.33 27.34 10.37
C PHE A 292 -9.73 26.75 10.61
N SER A 293 -10.43 26.25 9.57
CA SER A 293 -11.75 25.63 9.69
C SER A 293 -11.64 24.10 9.59
N PRO A 294 -11.91 23.37 10.68
CA PRO A 294 -11.93 21.90 10.68
C PRO A 294 -12.90 21.30 9.65
N GLU A 295 -14.06 21.94 9.44
CA GLU A 295 -15.04 21.50 8.45
C GLU A 295 -14.51 21.63 7.02
N TYR A 296 -13.77 22.69 6.72
CA TYR A 296 -13.15 22.84 5.40
C TYR A 296 -12.08 21.78 5.16
N TYR A 297 -11.26 21.49 6.18
CA TYR A 297 -10.25 20.43 6.09
C TYR A 297 -10.90 19.06 5.81
N LEU A 298 -11.99 18.73 6.51
CA LEU A 298 -12.76 17.51 6.22
C LEU A 298 -13.22 17.47 4.76
N LYS A 299 -13.77 18.57 4.22
CA LYS A 299 -14.22 18.63 2.83
C LYS A 299 -13.09 18.45 1.83
N LEU A 300 -11.91 19.01 2.10
CA LEU A 300 -10.72 18.79 1.29
C LEU A 300 -10.27 17.32 1.30
N ALA A 301 -10.34 16.68 2.47
CA ALA A 301 -9.93 15.29 2.63
C ALA A 301 -10.85 14.30 1.89
N LEU A 302 -12.15 14.60 1.73
CA LEU A 302 -13.11 13.64 1.17
C LEU A 302 -12.75 13.13 -0.23
N GLY A 303 -12.22 13.99 -1.11
CA GLY A 303 -11.87 13.58 -2.48
C GLY A 303 -10.82 12.45 -2.49
N PRO A 304 -9.64 12.68 -1.90
CA PRO A 304 -8.62 11.65 -1.75
C PRO A 304 -9.12 10.40 -1.02
N LEU A 305 -9.88 10.58 0.07
CA LEU A 305 -10.42 9.46 0.82
C LEU A 305 -11.43 8.63 -0.01
N CYS A 306 -12.32 9.28 -0.76
CA CYS A 306 -13.23 8.62 -1.70
C CYS A 306 -12.48 7.80 -2.74
N TYR A 307 -11.42 8.37 -3.33
CA TYR A 307 -10.59 7.66 -4.30
C TYR A 307 -10.00 6.39 -3.68
N SER A 308 -9.50 6.47 -2.45
CA SER A 308 -8.95 5.31 -1.75
C SER A 308 -9.97 4.20 -1.48
N LEU A 309 -11.24 4.55 -1.24
CA LEU A 309 -12.34 3.58 -1.06
C LEU A 309 -12.67 2.80 -2.35
N HIS A 310 -12.35 3.35 -3.53
CA HIS A 310 -12.66 2.76 -4.84
C HIS A 310 -11.50 1.97 -5.46
N ILE A 311 -10.34 1.91 -4.78
CA ILE A 311 -9.22 1.13 -5.26
C ILE A 311 -9.63 -0.35 -5.28
N SER A 312 -9.46 -1.01 -6.43
CA SER A 312 -9.89 -2.40 -6.67
C SER A 312 -9.27 -3.42 -5.71
N THR A 313 -8.13 -3.07 -5.11
CA THR A 313 -7.37 -3.84 -4.12
C THR A 313 -7.55 -3.33 -2.69
N SER A 314 -8.67 -2.64 -2.38
CA SER A 314 -8.96 -2.11 -1.04
C SER A 314 -8.80 -3.19 0.04
N ASN A 315 -7.94 -2.91 1.00
CA ASN A 315 -7.54 -3.84 2.05
C ASN A 315 -7.47 -3.15 3.42
N MET A 316 -7.07 -3.89 4.46
CA MET A 316 -7.04 -3.33 5.80
C MET A 316 -6.08 -2.13 5.95
N PHE A 317 -5.02 -2.07 5.13
CA PHE A 317 -4.00 -1.04 5.19
C PHE A 317 -4.54 0.28 4.61
N ASN A 318 -5.01 0.24 3.37
CA ASN A 318 -5.64 1.37 2.70
C ASN A 318 -6.78 1.94 3.55
N ILE A 319 -7.71 1.08 3.99
CA ILE A 319 -8.86 1.54 4.77
C ILE A 319 -8.44 1.99 6.17
N GLY A 320 -7.40 1.40 6.74
CA GLY A 320 -6.77 1.90 7.97
C GLY A 320 -6.33 3.36 7.84
N TYR A 321 -5.65 3.70 6.74
CA TYR A 321 -5.26 5.08 6.43
C TYR A 321 -6.45 6.01 6.25
N VAL A 322 -7.48 5.57 5.52
CA VAL A 322 -8.72 6.36 5.34
C VAL A 322 -9.36 6.69 6.69
N VAL A 323 -9.51 5.68 7.55
CA VAL A 323 -10.14 5.83 8.86
C VAL A 323 -9.30 6.69 9.80
N LEU A 324 -7.96 6.56 9.75
CA LEU A 324 -7.04 7.38 10.54
C LEU A 324 -7.22 8.87 10.22
N VAL A 325 -7.15 9.24 8.94
CA VAL A 325 -7.33 10.63 8.48
C VAL A 325 -8.72 11.13 8.82
N LEU A 326 -9.76 10.34 8.52
CA LEU A 326 -11.14 10.72 8.78
C LEU A 326 -11.38 10.99 10.27
N ARG A 327 -10.93 10.09 11.17
CA ARG A 327 -11.08 10.29 12.62
C ARG A 327 -10.39 11.56 13.07
N ASN A 328 -9.16 11.82 12.59
CA ASN A 328 -8.43 13.03 12.95
C ASN A 328 -9.18 14.30 12.51
N CYS A 329 -9.72 14.33 11.29
CA CYS A 329 -10.56 15.44 10.81
C CYS A 329 -11.80 15.64 11.70
N LEU A 330 -12.47 14.54 12.07
CA LEU A 330 -13.72 14.59 12.83
C LEU A 330 -13.52 15.02 14.28
N VAL A 331 -12.38 14.69 14.92
CA VAL A 331 -12.12 15.07 16.32
C VAL A 331 -12.14 16.59 16.51
N SER A 332 -11.66 17.35 15.53
CA SER A 332 -11.62 18.81 15.57
C SER A 332 -12.96 19.49 15.25
N ILE A 333 -13.95 18.75 14.76
CA ILE A 333 -15.29 19.27 14.46
C ILE A 333 -16.18 19.09 15.68
N GLU A 334 -16.88 20.14 16.08
CA GLU A 334 -17.86 20.07 17.18
C GLU A 334 -19.03 19.15 16.82
N ASN A 335 -19.56 18.42 17.79
CA ASN A 335 -20.73 17.57 17.54
C ASN A 335 -21.93 18.46 17.18
N GLU A 336 -22.77 17.97 16.26
CA GLU A 336 -23.96 18.68 15.79
C GLU A 336 -23.70 20.03 15.09
N SER A 337 -22.47 20.34 14.66
CA SER A 337 -22.13 21.59 13.97
C SER A 337 -22.48 21.60 12.48
N ILE A 338 -22.43 20.44 11.81
CA ILE A 338 -22.64 20.33 10.37
C ILE A 338 -24.15 20.41 10.08
N GLY A 339 -24.58 21.54 9.50
CA GLY A 339 -25.98 21.82 9.22
C GLY A 339 -26.59 21.00 8.07
N ARG A 340 -27.93 20.89 8.06
CA ARG A 340 -28.74 20.21 7.03
C ARG A 340 -28.60 20.75 5.61
N ASN A 341 -28.00 21.91 5.41
CA ASN A 341 -27.72 22.39 4.06
C ASN A 341 -26.49 21.70 3.44
N GLN A 342 -25.72 20.96 4.23
CA GLN A 342 -24.46 20.36 3.79
C GLN A 342 -24.48 18.83 3.69
N TRP A 343 -25.49 18.13 4.23
CA TRP A 343 -25.46 16.67 4.32
C TRP A 343 -25.32 15.96 2.97
N THR A 344 -25.90 16.53 1.90
CA THR A 344 -25.80 15.98 0.54
C THR A 344 -24.38 15.95 0.02
N PHE A 345 -23.53 16.90 0.44
CA PHE A 345 -22.12 16.93 0.06
C PHE A 345 -21.35 15.70 0.58
N PHE A 346 -21.74 15.19 1.74
CA PHE A 346 -21.08 14.05 2.39
C PHE A 346 -21.72 12.70 2.06
N LEU A 347 -22.91 12.70 1.44
CA LEU A 347 -23.71 11.49 1.26
C LEU A 347 -23.01 10.43 0.41
N GLU A 348 -22.38 10.84 -0.69
CA GLU A 348 -21.66 9.92 -1.58
C GLU A 348 -20.50 9.23 -0.85
N PHE A 349 -19.71 10.00 -0.10
CA PHE A 349 -18.63 9.45 0.72
C PHE A 349 -19.18 8.47 1.76
N LEU A 350 -20.25 8.83 2.48
CA LEU A 350 -20.85 7.96 3.50
C LEU A 350 -21.39 6.66 2.88
N ALA A 351 -21.99 6.73 1.69
CA ALA A 351 -22.43 5.56 0.94
C ALA A 351 -21.24 4.65 0.57
N ASN A 352 -20.20 5.21 -0.05
CA ASN A 352 -19.00 4.45 -0.43
C ASN A 352 -18.30 3.84 0.79
N PHE A 353 -18.26 4.58 1.91
CA PHE A 353 -17.66 4.12 3.15
C PHE A 353 -18.47 2.96 3.77
N LEU A 354 -19.79 2.98 3.63
CA LEU A 354 -20.66 1.87 4.05
C LEU A 354 -20.43 0.61 3.20
N ILE A 355 -20.33 0.76 1.88
CA ILE A 355 -20.03 -0.36 0.95
C ILE A 355 -18.70 -1.00 1.34
N CYS A 356 -17.67 -0.18 1.56
CA CYS A 356 -16.36 -0.65 1.96
C CYS A 356 -16.38 -1.50 3.24
N CYS A 357 -17.28 -1.21 4.20
CA CYS A 357 -17.37 -1.98 5.45
C CYS A 357 -17.73 -3.45 5.25
N GLU A 358 -18.26 -3.85 4.08
CA GLU A 358 -18.58 -5.25 3.77
C GLU A 358 -17.35 -6.10 3.43
N GLU A 359 -16.24 -5.47 3.07
CA GLU A 359 -15.06 -6.17 2.59
C GLU A 359 -14.49 -7.09 3.68
N SER A 360 -14.31 -8.36 3.34
CA SER A 360 -13.88 -9.41 4.27
C SER A 360 -12.42 -9.24 4.70
N THR A 361 -11.63 -8.53 3.89
CA THR A 361 -10.22 -8.24 4.13
C THR A 361 -10.03 -7.33 5.34
N LEU A 362 -11.03 -6.56 5.76
CA LEU A 362 -10.89 -5.54 6.81
C LEU A 362 -10.72 -6.08 8.24
N CYS A 363 -10.93 -7.37 8.50
CA CYS A 363 -10.73 -7.96 9.83
C CYS A 363 -11.40 -7.13 10.97
N ARG A 364 -10.61 -6.67 11.96
CA ARG A 364 -11.09 -5.80 13.05
C ARG A 364 -11.19 -4.32 12.68
N VAL A 365 -10.53 -3.88 11.59
CA VAL A 365 -10.64 -2.51 11.07
C VAL A 365 -12.09 -2.18 10.70
N ARG A 366 -12.88 -3.18 10.29
CA ARG A 366 -14.34 -3.02 10.08
C ARG A 366 -15.06 -2.41 11.28
N VAL A 367 -14.73 -2.85 12.51
CA VAL A 367 -15.35 -2.30 13.72
C VAL A 367 -15.02 -0.82 13.87
N VAL A 368 -13.75 -0.47 13.64
CA VAL A 368 -13.28 0.91 13.66
C VAL A 368 -13.96 1.75 12.58
N CYS A 369 -14.20 1.19 11.38
CA CYS A 369 -14.93 1.88 10.31
C CYS A 369 -16.35 2.22 10.76
N MET A 370 -17.08 1.24 11.33
CA MET A 370 -18.46 1.43 11.79
C MET A 370 -18.55 2.44 12.95
N ASP A 371 -17.57 2.46 13.85
CA ASP A 371 -17.53 3.46 14.93
C ASP A 371 -17.13 4.85 14.42
N THR A 372 -16.25 4.92 13.43
CA THR A 372 -15.89 6.17 12.75
C THR A 372 -17.08 6.72 11.96
N PHE A 373 -17.90 5.86 11.34
CA PHE A 373 -19.15 6.27 10.70
C PHE A 373 -20.10 6.91 11.72
N LYS A 374 -20.28 6.29 12.89
CA LYS A 374 -21.10 6.87 13.97
C LYS A 374 -20.55 8.21 14.44
N LEU A 375 -19.23 8.31 14.59
CA LEU A 375 -18.56 9.58 14.94
C LEU A 375 -18.81 10.64 13.88
N PHE A 376 -18.76 10.29 12.60
CA PHE A 376 -19.07 11.21 11.51
C PHE A 376 -20.53 11.66 11.59
N LEU A 377 -21.46 10.72 11.75
CA LEU A 377 -22.88 11.04 11.87
C LEU A 377 -23.16 11.98 13.06
N LEU A 378 -22.44 11.83 14.19
CA LEU A 378 -22.55 12.72 15.35
C LEU A 378 -22.15 14.17 15.08
N LYS A 379 -21.39 14.46 14.02
CA LYS A 379 -21.02 15.83 13.63
C LYS A 379 -22.15 16.59 12.95
N PHE A 380 -23.14 15.88 12.42
CA PHE A 380 -24.32 16.50 11.81
C PHE A 380 -25.32 16.94 12.86
N GLU A 381 -26.01 18.06 12.63
CA GLU A 381 -27.17 18.42 13.47
C GLU A 381 -28.26 17.33 13.40
N PRO A 382 -29.13 17.20 14.41
CA PRO A 382 -30.10 16.09 14.47
C PRO A 382 -30.99 15.95 13.23
N VAL A 383 -31.39 17.07 12.60
CA VAL A 383 -32.17 17.04 11.35
C VAL A 383 -31.37 16.41 10.22
N ALA A 384 -30.11 16.81 10.06
CA ALA A 384 -29.21 16.27 9.04
C ALA A 384 -28.92 14.78 9.29
N GLN A 385 -28.75 14.35 10.55
CA GLN A 385 -28.58 12.94 10.89
C GLN A 385 -29.76 12.10 10.39
N VAL A 386 -31.01 12.54 10.62
CA VAL A 386 -32.19 11.81 10.11
C VAL A 386 -32.18 11.73 8.59
N LEU A 387 -31.87 12.83 7.90
CA LEU A 387 -31.84 12.87 6.44
C LEU A 387 -30.80 11.91 5.87
N VAL A 388 -29.59 11.89 6.45
CA VAL A 388 -28.52 10.96 6.05
C VAL A 388 -28.96 9.51 6.25
N ILE A 389 -29.43 9.15 7.45
CA ILE A 389 -29.88 7.77 7.75
C ILE A 389 -30.99 7.36 6.79
N ARG A 390 -32.03 8.18 6.62
CA ARG A 390 -33.17 7.85 5.75
C ARG A 390 -32.76 7.75 4.29
N LYS A 391 -31.88 8.63 3.80
CA LYS A 391 -31.42 8.56 2.41
C LYS A 391 -30.54 7.34 2.17
N LEU A 392 -29.63 6.99 3.08
CA LEU A 392 -28.84 5.76 2.97
C LEU A 392 -29.73 4.52 3.00
N PHE A 393 -30.72 4.48 3.90
CA PHE A 393 -31.70 3.39 3.94
C PHE A 393 -32.46 3.26 2.61
N ASP A 394 -32.93 4.39 2.05
CA ASP A 394 -33.64 4.40 0.77
C ASP A 394 -32.74 4.02 -0.43
N MET A 395 -31.46 4.41 -0.42
CA MET A 395 -30.47 4.01 -1.43
C MET A 395 -30.28 2.49 -1.45
N ILE A 396 -30.15 1.86 -0.28
CA ILE A 396 -30.04 0.40 -0.17
C ILE A 396 -31.33 -0.26 -0.65
N ARG A 397 -32.49 0.21 -0.15
CA ARG A 397 -33.81 -0.33 -0.47
C ARG A 397 -34.15 -0.27 -1.97
N LYS A 398 -33.61 0.70 -2.70
CA LYS A 398 -33.83 0.90 -4.14
C LYS A 398 -32.75 0.28 -5.02
N ASP A 399 -31.82 -0.48 -4.43
CA ASP A 399 -30.65 -1.04 -5.11
C ASP A 399 -29.77 0.04 -5.79
N GLU A 400 -29.81 1.30 -5.31
CA GLU A 400 -28.86 2.35 -5.72
C GLU A 400 -27.46 2.02 -5.20
N ILE A 401 -27.38 1.30 -4.08
CA ILE A 401 -26.16 0.72 -3.52
C ILE A 401 -26.38 -0.79 -3.38
N GLN A 402 -25.54 -1.59 -4.05
CA GLN A 402 -25.59 -3.05 -3.94
C GLN A 402 -24.71 -3.54 -2.80
N LEU A 403 -25.31 -4.29 -1.87
CA LEU A 403 -24.67 -4.77 -0.65
C LEU A 403 -24.73 -6.30 -0.57
N LYS A 404 -23.60 -6.94 -0.30
CA LYS A 404 -23.47 -8.39 -0.08
C LYS A 404 -24.18 -8.82 1.20
N PHE A 405 -24.20 -7.95 2.22
CA PHE A 405 -24.78 -8.15 3.55
C PHE A 405 -25.85 -7.10 3.85
N GLU A 406 -26.73 -6.88 2.88
CA GLU A 406 -27.81 -5.88 2.93
C GLU A 406 -28.63 -5.94 4.22
N ALA A 407 -29.13 -7.12 4.60
CA ALA A 407 -29.97 -7.30 5.77
C ALA A 407 -29.28 -6.89 7.08
N GLN A 408 -27.96 -7.13 7.18
CA GLN A 408 -27.13 -6.75 8.33
C GLN A 408 -26.94 -5.23 8.38
N LEU A 409 -26.70 -4.59 7.23
CA LEU A 409 -26.52 -3.14 7.17
C LEU A 409 -27.83 -2.38 7.38
N LEU A 410 -28.94 -2.86 6.83
CA LEU A 410 -30.27 -2.31 7.13
C LEU A 410 -30.61 -2.43 8.62
N ALA A 411 -30.34 -3.58 9.24
CA ALA A 411 -30.50 -3.77 10.68
C ALA A 411 -29.66 -2.76 11.49
N TRP A 412 -28.42 -2.54 11.07
CA TRP A 412 -27.55 -1.56 11.72
C TRP A 412 -28.07 -0.12 11.55
N ILE A 413 -28.57 0.27 10.38
CA ILE A 413 -29.17 1.59 10.14
C ILE A 413 -30.42 1.79 11.00
N ILE A 414 -31.27 0.76 11.15
CA ILE A 414 -32.44 0.80 12.04
C ILE A 414 -31.99 1.01 13.49
N ASP A 415 -30.97 0.28 13.93
CA ASP A 415 -30.40 0.43 15.27
C ASP A 415 -29.77 1.81 15.49
N LEU A 416 -29.16 2.41 14.47
CA LEU A 416 -28.70 3.80 14.51
C LEU A 416 -29.87 4.77 14.69
N PHE A 417 -30.94 4.66 13.90
CA PHE A 417 -32.13 5.49 14.02
C PHE A 417 -32.76 5.33 15.42
N ARG A 418 -32.89 4.09 15.89
CA ARG A 418 -33.41 3.74 17.22
C ARG A 418 -32.63 4.42 18.34
N SER A 419 -31.30 4.42 18.26
CA SER A 419 -30.45 5.05 19.28
C SER A 419 -30.68 6.57 19.44
N LYS A 420 -31.29 7.21 18.43
CA LYS A 420 -31.51 8.66 18.35
C LYS A 420 -32.94 9.10 18.66
N LEU A 421 -33.81 8.19 19.11
CA LEU A 421 -35.21 8.52 19.46
C LEU A 421 -35.40 9.55 20.58
N ASN A 422 -34.34 9.91 21.31
CA ASN A 422 -34.39 10.99 22.29
C ASN A 422 -34.56 12.37 21.62
N TYR A 423 -34.10 12.53 20.39
CA TYR A 423 -34.30 13.76 19.63
C TYR A 423 -35.73 13.82 19.07
N GLU A 424 -36.39 14.98 19.22
CA GLU A 424 -37.76 15.15 18.75
C GLU A 424 -37.89 14.97 17.23
N VAL A 425 -36.89 15.41 16.46
CA VAL A 425 -36.90 15.28 15.00
C VAL A 425 -36.96 13.83 14.54
N PHE A 426 -36.27 12.90 15.22
CA PHE A 426 -36.37 11.47 14.94
C PHE A 426 -37.77 10.92 15.26
N ARG A 427 -38.38 11.37 16.35
CA ARG A 427 -39.75 10.97 16.73
C ARG A 427 -40.80 11.43 15.71
N ARG A 428 -40.63 12.61 15.14
CA ARG A 428 -41.53 13.13 14.09
C ARG A 428 -41.43 12.34 12.78
N GLU A 429 -40.27 11.75 12.50
CA GLU A 429 -40.00 10.99 11.27
C GLU A 429 -40.33 9.49 11.38
N LEU A 430 -40.75 9.02 12.56
CA LEU A 430 -41.07 7.62 12.83
C LEU A 430 -42.06 7.01 11.84
N GLY A 431 -43.13 7.72 11.52
CA GLY A 431 -44.16 7.21 10.60
C GLY A 431 -43.61 6.97 9.18
N PHE A 432 -42.77 7.88 8.69
CA PHE A 432 -42.14 7.73 7.39
C PHE A 432 -41.12 6.59 7.37
N PHE A 433 -40.27 6.49 8.40
CA PHE A 433 -39.27 5.43 8.49
C PHE A 433 -39.90 4.04 8.59
N TRP A 434 -41.04 3.90 9.30
CA TRP A 434 -41.83 2.67 9.29
C TRP A 434 -42.44 2.37 7.92
N GLY A 435 -42.90 3.38 7.19
CA GLY A 435 -43.35 3.22 5.81
C GLY A 435 -42.24 2.64 4.91
N ASP A 436 -41.01 3.13 5.08
CA ASP A 436 -39.84 2.65 4.34
C ASP A 436 -39.55 1.17 4.65
N MET A 437 -39.56 0.77 5.93
CA MET A 437 -39.32 -0.62 6.37
C MET A 437 -40.39 -1.63 5.92
N VAL A 438 -41.67 -1.25 5.91
CA VAL A 438 -42.78 -2.16 5.54
C VAL A 438 -42.66 -2.65 4.09
N SER A 439 -41.97 -1.88 3.24
CA SER A 439 -41.77 -2.24 1.83
C SER A 439 -40.69 -3.31 1.60
N ILE A 440 -39.85 -3.61 2.60
CA ILE A 440 -38.76 -4.58 2.47
C ILE A 440 -39.27 -5.98 2.83
N ARG A 441 -39.07 -6.92 1.89
CA ARG A 441 -39.43 -8.33 2.08
C ARG A 441 -38.35 -9.23 1.47
N TYR A 442 -37.88 -10.17 2.27
CA TYR A 442 -36.99 -11.23 1.82
C TYR A 442 -37.78 -12.46 1.40
N SER A 443 -37.30 -13.19 0.39
CA SER A 443 -37.92 -14.43 -0.07
C SER A 443 -37.95 -15.50 1.02
N TYR A 444 -36.91 -15.56 1.86
CA TYR A 444 -36.84 -16.42 3.02
C TYR A 444 -36.53 -15.61 4.30
N LEU A 445 -37.11 -16.03 5.43
CA LEU A 445 -36.86 -15.40 6.72
C LEU A 445 -35.39 -15.49 7.15
N SER A 446 -34.68 -16.55 6.73
CA SER A 446 -33.25 -16.74 7.01
C SER A 446 -32.40 -15.60 6.46
N ASP A 447 -32.73 -15.13 5.25
CA ASP A 447 -31.92 -14.16 4.51
C ASP A 447 -32.07 -12.77 5.14
N GLY A 448 -33.28 -12.47 5.63
CA GLY A 448 -33.61 -11.23 6.33
C GLY A 448 -33.47 -11.28 7.85
N LEU A 449 -32.90 -12.34 8.44
CA LEU A 449 -32.99 -12.57 9.89
C LEU A 449 -32.53 -11.37 10.73
N GLN A 450 -31.38 -10.79 10.39
CA GLN A 450 -30.82 -9.65 11.13
C GLN A 450 -31.70 -8.39 10.98
N TYR A 451 -32.22 -8.17 9.78
CA TYR A 451 -33.17 -7.10 9.50
C TYR A 451 -34.43 -7.25 10.38
N TYR A 452 -35.11 -8.39 10.31
CA TYR A 452 -36.34 -8.61 11.06
C TYR A 452 -36.12 -8.54 12.58
N LEU A 453 -35.00 -9.06 13.09
CA LEU A 453 -34.65 -8.94 14.51
C LEU A 453 -34.54 -7.47 14.95
N SER A 454 -33.83 -6.64 14.19
CA SER A 454 -33.70 -5.21 14.50
C SER A 454 -35.06 -4.50 14.42
N VAL A 455 -35.89 -4.80 13.42
CA VAL A 455 -37.25 -4.25 13.30
C VAL A 455 -38.13 -4.63 14.51
N PHE A 456 -38.06 -5.88 14.98
CA PHE A 456 -38.81 -6.31 16.16
C PHE A 456 -38.34 -5.62 17.44
N ILE A 457 -37.02 -5.49 17.64
CA ILE A 457 -36.49 -4.75 18.79
C ILE A 457 -36.92 -3.27 18.72
N PHE A 458 -36.92 -2.68 17.52
CA PHE A 458 -37.39 -1.32 17.32
C PHE A 458 -38.87 -1.16 17.66
N ALA A 459 -39.74 -2.06 17.19
CA ALA A 459 -41.16 -2.06 17.55
C ALA A 459 -41.38 -2.24 19.06
N GLN A 460 -40.62 -3.16 19.69
CA GLN A 460 -40.67 -3.41 21.12
C GLN A 460 -40.32 -2.15 21.91
N GLU A 461 -39.25 -1.43 21.54
CA GLU A 461 -38.85 -0.20 22.22
C GLU A 461 -39.91 0.89 22.11
N LEU A 462 -40.50 1.09 20.92
CA LEU A 462 -41.56 2.07 20.73
C LEU A 462 -42.79 1.76 21.61
N ALA A 463 -43.17 0.49 21.71
CA ALA A 463 -44.26 0.05 22.57
C ALA A 463 -43.95 0.27 24.05
N LEU A 464 -42.74 -0.09 24.51
CA LEU A 464 -42.31 0.09 25.90
C LEU A 464 -42.24 1.57 26.30
N ARG A 465 -41.76 2.43 25.40
CA ARG A 465 -41.72 3.89 25.59
C ARG A 465 -43.09 4.57 25.38
N ARG A 466 -44.14 3.80 25.02
CA ARG A 466 -45.49 4.29 24.71
C ARG A 466 -45.50 5.38 23.63
N MET A 467 -44.64 5.25 22.62
CA MET A 467 -44.53 6.21 21.53
C MET A 467 -45.63 5.98 20.50
N ASN A 468 -46.48 7.00 20.29
CA ASN A 468 -47.52 7.06 19.26
C ASN A 468 -48.36 5.76 19.13
N PRO A 469 -49.42 5.59 19.94
CA PRO A 469 -50.27 4.39 19.93
C PRO A 469 -50.87 4.04 18.55
N GLU A 470 -51.20 5.04 17.73
CA GLU A 470 -51.73 4.82 16.39
C GLU A 470 -50.69 4.17 15.47
N LEU A 471 -49.43 4.61 15.56
CA LEU A 471 -48.32 4.02 14.83
C LEU A 471 -48.10 2.56 15.26
N ILE A 472 -48.13 2.25 16.55
CA ILE A 472 -47.99 0.87 17.05
C ILE A 472 -49.09 -0.05 16.50
N LEU A 473 -50.34 0.44 16.45
CA LEU A 473 -51.44 -0.31 15.85
C LEU A 473 -51.21 -0.57 14.36
N ASN A 474 -50.68 0.41 13.62
CA ASN A 474 -50.34 0.27 12.22
C ASN A 474 -49.19 -0.73 11.99
N ILE A 475 -48.16 -0.71 12.83
CA ILE A 475 -47.06 -1.68 12.79
C ILE A 475 -47.60 -3.10 12.98
N TYR A 476 -48.49 -3.31 13.96
CA TYR A 476 -49.11 -4.60 14.17
C TYR A 476 -49.87 -5.10 12.94
N LYS A 477 -50.76 -4.26 12.38
CA LYS A 477 -51.61 -4.62 11.24
C LYS A 477 -50.85 -4.84 9.94
N HIS A 478 -49.87 -3.99 9.65
CA HIS A 478 -49.22 -3.93 8.33
C HIS A 478 -47.87 -4.64 8.26
N PHE A 479 -47.23 -4.93 9.40
CA PHE A 479 -45.93 -5.59 9.46
C PHE A 479 -45.99 -6.92 10.22
N LEU A 480 -46.39 -6.91 11.50
CA LEU A 480 -46.31 -8.11 12.36
C LEU A 480 -47.31 -9.19 11.97
N GLN A 481 -48.57 -8.83 11.72
CA GLN A 481 -49.61 -9.81 11.37
C GLN A 481 -49.31 -10.52 10.03
N PRO A 482 -48.90 -9.82 8.94
CA PRO A 482 -48.48 -10.50 7.70
C PRO A 482 -47.31 -11.48 7.90
N LEU A 483 -46.34 -11.15 8.75
CA LEU A 483 -45.17 -11.99 9.04
C LEU A 483 -45.51 -13.29 9.77
N GLN A 484 -46.68 -13.40 10.41
CA GLN A 484 -47.14 -14.63 11.08
C GLN A 484 -47.76 -15.65 10.11
N VAL A 485 -48.12 -15.20 8.89
CA VAL A 485 -48.86 -15.98 7.89
C VAL A 485 -47.96 -16.41 6.73
N SER A 486 -46.83 -15.72 6.55
CA SER A 486 -45.71 -16.08 5.67
C SER A 486 -44.77 -17.07 6.36
#